data_AF-A0A7J9QY70-F1
#
_entry.id   AF-A0A7J9QY70-F1
#
_cell.length_a   1.000
_cell.length_b   1.000
_cell.length_c   1.000
_cell.angle_alpha   90.00
_cell.angle_beta   90.00
_cell.angle_gamma   90.00
#
_symmetry.space_group_name_H-M   'P 1'
#
loop_
_entity.id
_entity.type
_entity.pdbx_description
1 polymer ?
#
loop_
_entity_poly.entity_id
_entity_poly.type
_entity_poly.pdbx_seq_one_letter_code
_entity_poly.pdbx_strand_id
1 'polypeptide(L)'
;MAGIDKAAIGFSIAIVAIGVAFAMYGDASQNAGPSASAPAATYTAPEPVMDEPKADPEKPMKVGWERATSDTDPGIGHESHQLAVLLAPSENTYSGTLLYDASENIQLVTLRGPIGADEKPAKTWTTDGETIFELTFVDPKNAKGEWEFSGNALAVHTMKTTPFVVDYKILDLTETEPMMEEKTVELEEEVAMEDTTPAMDEPAGPMTYTVEMPAGTSVPGCEETNECYLPADLTINAGDTVDFVNVDTAAHTVTGGSPADGPSGVFDSSLVMGGATYSFTFEDAGSYDYFCMVHPWMVGSVTVN
;
A
#
# COMPACT_ATOMS: atom_id res chain seq x y z
N MET A 1 39.39 -48.65 -0.37
CA MET A 1 40.30 -47.70 0.30
C MET A 1 39.68 -47.37 1.65
N ALA A 2 40.21 -47.99 2.71
CA ALA A 2 39.85 -47.73 4.09
C ALA A 2 41.12 -47.96 4.91
N GLY A 3 41.40 -47.07 5.87
CA GLY A 3 42.55 -47.23 6.77
C GLY A 3 42.95 -45.93 7.45
N ILE A 4 42.47 -45.77 8.69
CA ILE A 4 42.92 -44.80 9.69
C ILE A 4 44.13 -45.39 10.43
N ASP A 5 45.16 -44.58 10.72
CA ASP A 5 46.11 -44.76 11.83
C ASP A 5 46.57 -43.36 12.29
N LYS A 6 46.23 -42.89 13.51
CA LYS A 6 46.85 -43.11 14.83
C LYS A 6 48.28 -42.54 15.01
N ALA A 7 48.30 -41.48 15.83
CA ALA A 7 49.15 -41.23 17.01
C ALA A 7 50.66 -40.95 16.89
N ALA A 8 51.08 -39.79 17.44
CA ALA A 8 52.12 -39.60 18.48
C ALA A 8 52.55 -38.10 18.51
N ILE A 9 52.26 -37.31 19.56
CA ILE A 9 53.03 -37.10 20.81
C ILE A 9 54.34 -36.31 20.61
N GLY A 10 54.45 -35.13 21.25
CA GLY A 10 55.64 -34.81 22.05
C GLY A 10 56.18 -33.36 22.03
N PHE A 11 56.35 -32.82 23.24
CA PHE A 11 57.28 -31.75 23.73
C PHE A 11 56.75 -30.30 23.73
N SER A 12 56.28 -29.75 24.87
CA SER A 12 56.96 -29.39 26.14
C SER A 12 57.85 -28.14 26.03
N ILE A 13 57.40 -27.01 26.60
CA ILE A 13 58.26 -25.89 27.02
C ILE A 13 57.85 -25.46 28.44
N ALA A 14 58.86 -25.33 29.28
CA ALA A 14 58.82 -25.23 30.73
C ALA A 14 58.49 -23.82 31.26
N ILE A 15 57.84 -23.76 32.42
CA ILE A 15 57.74 -22.58 33.28
C ILE A 15 58.67 -22.80 34.48
N VAL A 16 59.57 -21.85 34.73
CA VAL A 16 60.36 -21.77 35.96
C VAL A 16 60.08 -20.42 36.61
N ALA A 17 59.61 -20.47 37.86
CA ALA A 17 59.41 -19.34 38.76
C ALA A 17 60.67 -19.07 39.61
N ILE A 18 60.73 -17.87 40.22
CA ILE A 18 61.43 -17.41 41.46
C ILE A 18 61.54 -15.87 41.32
N GLY A 19 61.22 -14.96 42.24
CA GLY A 19 60.76 -14.95 43.63
C GLY A 19 60.90 -13.52 44.22
N VAL A 20 59.96 -13.11 45.10
CA VAL A 20 60.17 -12.52 46.47
C VAL A 20 61.03 -11.23 46.59
N ALA A 21 60.76 -10.15 47.35
CA ALA A 21 59.74 -9.61 48.26
C ALA A 21 60.14 -8.15 48.60
N PHE A 22 59.28 -7.35 49.25
CA PHE A 22 59.56 -6.69 50.56
C PHE A 22 58.43 -5.72 50.95
N ALA A 23 58.09 -5.75 52.24
CA ALA A 23 56.99 -5.06 52.92
C ALA A 23 57.39 -3.70 53.51
N MET A 24 56.41 -2.85 53.83
CA MET A 24 56.47 -1.86 54.91
C MET A 24 55.12 -1.78 55.64
N TYR A 25 55.20 -1.59 56.95
CA TYR A 25 54.22 -1.78 58.01
C TYR A 25 53.78 -0.40 58.57
N GLY A 26 52.62 -0.30 59.24
CA GLY A 26 52.24 0.90 59.99
C GLY A 26 50.80 0.90 60.51
N ASP A 27 50.65 0.48 61.76
CA ASP A 27 49.44 0.28 62.57
C ASP A 27 48.80 1.59 63.12
N ALA A 28 47.49 1.56 63.37
CA ALA A 28 46.83 2.37 64.41
C ALA A 28 45.42 1.83 64.69
N SER A 29 45.30 1.07 65.78
CA SER A 29 44.04 0.62 66.38
C SER A 29 43.43 1.69 67.28
N GLN A 30 42.11 1.94 67.18
CA GLN A 30 41.27 2.33 68.32
C GLN A 30 39.85 1.76 68.19
N ASN A 31 39.34 1.40 69.36
CA ASN A 31 38.27 0.47 69.67
C ASN A 31 36.94 1.23 69.83
N ALA A 32 35.86 0.82 69.13
CA ALA A 32 34.50 1.28 69.42
C ALA A 32 33.47 0.22 69.02
N GLY A 33 32.80 -0.34 70.04
CA GLY A 33 31.50 -1.05 70.13
C GLY A 33 30.93 -1.87 68.95
N PRO A 34 30.22 -2.98 69.21
CA PRO A 34 29.52 -3.72 68.16
C PRO A 34 28.30 -2.90 67.69
N SER A 35 28.49 -2.11 66.64
CA SER A 35 27.38 -1.57 65.85
C SER A 35 26.80 -2.72 65.05
N ALA A 36 25.62 -3.20 65.45
CA ALA A 36 24.81 -4.09 64.64
C ALA A 36 24.57 -3.40 63.29
N SER A 37 25.22 -3.89 62.23
CA SER A 37 24.82 -3.55 60.88
C SER A 37 23.41 -4.11 60.68
N ALA A 38 22.44 -3.21 60.56
CA ALA A 38 21.14 -3.52 59.97
C ALA A 38 21.39 -4.30 58.67
N PRO A 39 20.51 -5.25 58.30
CA PRO A 39 20.66 -5.92 57.01
C PRO A 39 20.74 -4.83 55.96
N ALA A 40 21.83 -4.83 55.18
CA ALA A 40 21.85 -4.10 53.94
C ALA A 40 20.67 -4.66 53.15
N ALA A 41 19.57 -3.91 53.12
CA ALA A 41 18.57 -4.08 52.10
C ALA A 41 19.39 -3.98 50.82
N THR A 42 19.57 -5.10 50.13
CA THR A 42 19.90 -5.09 48.73
C THR A 42 18.72 -4.38 48.09
N TYR A 43 18.83 -3.06 48.00
CA TYR A 43 18.10 -2.29 47.04
C TYR A 43 18.67 -2.78 45.72
N THR A 44 18.09 -3.87 45.21
CA THR A 44 18.05 -4.06 43.78
C THR A 44 17.34 -2.79 43.33
N ALA A 45 18.12 -1.84 42.82
CA ALA A 45 17.54 -0.76 42.05
C ALA A 45 16.56 -1.46 41.10
N PRO A 46 15.30 -1.00 40.99
CA PRO A 46 14.48 -1.49 39.90
C PRO A 46 15.37 -1.36 38.68
N GLU A 47 15.56 -2.47 37.95
CA GLU A 47 16.24 -2.41 36.67
C GLU A 47 15.66 -1.19 35.97
N PRO A 48 16.50 -0.33 35.35
CA PRO A 48 15.96 0.81 34.65
C PRO A 48 14.85 0.23 33.78
N VAL A 49 13.61 0.59 34.12
CA VAL A 49 12.51 0.44 33.19
C VAL A 49 13.07 1.21 32.03
N MET A 50 13.53 0.47 31.01
CA MET A 50 13.83 1.10 29.75
C MET A 50 12.50 1.78 29.47
N ASP A 51 12.50 3.11 29.60
CA ASP A 51 11.41 3.91 29.07
C ASP A 51 11.16 3.25 27.72
N GLU A 52 9.93 2.75 27.55
CA GLU A 52 9.43 2.31 26.26
C GLU A 52 9.97 3.31 25.24
N PRO A 53 10.41 2.87 24.05
CA PRO A 53 10.96 3.80 23.08
C PRO A 53 9.86 4.81 22.72
N LYS A 54 9.82 5.91 23.46
CA LYS A 54 9.13 7.12 23.09
C LYS A 54 9.87 7.51 21.83
N ALA A 55 9.14 7.38 20.72
CA ALA A 55 9.34 8.09 19.47
C ALA A 55 10.46 9.13 19.59
N ASP A 56 11.60 8.87 18.96
CA ASP A 56 12.71 9.82 18.92
C ASP A 56 12.20 11.16 18.36
N PRO A 57 11.99 12.21 19.20
CA PRO A 57 11.46 13.48 18.74
C PRO A 57 12.57 14.35 18.14
N GLU A 58 13.82 13.90 18.07
CA GLU A 58 14.97 14.75 17.77
C GLU A 58 15.14 15.08 16.28
N LYS A 59 14.43 14.38 15.37
CA LYS A 59 14.47 14.75 13.96
C LYS A 59 13.65 16.03 13.73
N PRO A 60 14.29 17.13 13.27
CA PRO A 60 13.57 18.36 12.98
C PRO A 60 12.56 18.12 11.85
N MET A 61 11.30 18.50 12.10
CA MET A 61 10.21 18.36 11.13
C MET A 61 10.54 19.19 9.88
N LYS A 62 10.43 18.55 8.71
CA LYS A 62 10.67 19.24 7.44
C LYS A 62 9.57 20.29 7.22
N VAL A 63 9.96 21.48 6.75
CA VAL A 63 9.00 22.55 6.45
C VAL A 63 8.02 22.07 5.37
N GLY A 64 6.72 22.18 5.63
CA GLY A 64 5.66 21.74 4.72
C GLY A 64 5.38 20.23 4.73
N TRP A 65 5.88 19.51 5.74
CA TRP A 65 5.55 18.11 6.02
C TRP A 65 4.75 18.03 7.32
N GLU A 66 3.85 17.07 7.39
CA GLU A 66 3.09 16.70 8.57
C GLU A 66 3.78 15.53 9.30
N ARG A 67 3.40 15.31 10.56
CA ARG A 67 3.95 14.23 11.39
C ARG A 67 2.81 13.46 12.04
N ALA A 68 2.77 12.15 11.78
CA ALA A 68 1.89 11.22 12.47
C ALA A 68 2.70 10.32 13.41
N THR A 69 2.12 9.99 14.55
CA THR A 69 2.62 8.97 15.49
C THR A 69 1.68 7.80 15.42
N SER A 70 2.21 6.58 15.38
CA SER A 70 1.38 5.39 15.35
C SER A 70 0.76 5.08 16.72
N ASP A 71 -0.40 4.46 16.68
CA ASP A 71 -1.05 3.82 17.83
C ASP A 71 -1.24 2.32 17.53
N THR A 72 -1.70 1.55 18.52
CA THR A 72 -2.05 0.14 18.30
C THR A 72 -3.12 0.01 17.22
N ASP A 73 -2.88 -0.88 16.24
CA ASP A 73 -3.82 -1.12 15.15
C ASP A 73 -5.18 -1.62 15.70
N PRO A 74 -6.29 -0.91 15.43
CA PRO A 74 -7.60 -1.27 15.95
C PRO A 74 -8.26 -2.41 15.17
N GLY A 75 -7.64 -2.91 14.10
CA GLY A 75 -8.13 -4.03 13.32
C GLY A 75 -8.17 -5.32 14.12
N ILE A 76 -9.27 -6.08 13.99
CA ILE A 76 -9.42 -7.38 14.64
C ILE A 76 -8.31 -8.32 14.14
N GLY A 77 -7.50 -8.86 15.05
CA GLY A 77 -6.35 -9.71 14.73
C GLY A 77 -5.05 -8.96 14.42
N HIS A 78 -5.04 -7.62 14.55
CA HIS A 78 -3.87 -6.77 14.35
C HIS A 78 -3.39 -6.10 15.65
N GLU A 79 -3.86 -6.55 16.82
CA GLU A 79 -3.65 -5.87 18.11
C GLU A 79 -2.17 -5.85 18.57
N SER A 80 -1.31 -6.66 17.95
CA SER A 80 0.14 -6.66 18.17
C SER A 80 0.93 -5.71 17.25
N HIS A 81 0.25 -4.95 16.40
CA HIS A 81 0.86 -4.07 15.41
C HIS A 81 0.60 -2.60 15.72
N GLN A 82 1.26 -1.73 14.96
CA GLN A 82 1.08 -0.29 15.06
C GLN A 82 0.61 0.28 13.72
N LEU A 83 -0.30 1.24 13.77
CA LEU A 83 -0.91 1.91 12.64
C LEU A 83 -0.90 3.43 12.86
N ALA A 84 -0.48 4.19 11.86
CA ALA A 84 -0.61 5.64 11.80
C ALA A 84 -1.53 5.99 10.62
N VAL A 85 -2.70 6.54 10.91
CA VAL A 85 -3.66 6.98 9.89
C VAL A 85 -3.24 8.35 9.38
N LEU A 86 -3.04 8.47 8.06
CA LEU A 86 -2.64 9.72 7.39
C LEU A 86 -3.85 10.42 6.74
N LEU A 87 -4.74 9.64 6.13
CA LEU A 87 -6.06 10.07 5.69
C LEU A 87 -7.09 9.17 6.35
N ALA A 88 -7.99 9.77 7.13
CA ALA A 88 -9.06 9.05 7.80
C ALA A 88 -9.99 8.37 6.80
N PRO A 89 -10.64 7.26 7.16
CA PRO A 89 -11.64 6.62 6.32
C PRO A 89 -12.74 7.61 5.90
N SER A 90 -13.06 7.61 4.61
CA SER A 90 -14.10 8.44 4.00
C SER A 90 -14.92 7.62 3.01
N GLU A 91 -16.14 8.05 2.73
CA GLU A 91 -16.94 7.51 1.62
C GLU A 91 -16.34 7.92 0.26
N ASN A 92 -15.57 9.01 0.24
CA ASN A 92 -14.83 9.48 -0.92
C ASN A 92 -13.58 8.62 -1.15
N THR A 93 -13.18 8.49 -2.41
CA THR A 93 -11.91 7.89 -2.77
C THR A 93 -10.85 8.98 -2.82
N TYR A 94 -9.80 8.84 -2.01
CA TYR A 94 -8.61 9.66 -2.09
C TYR A 94 -7.67 9.11 -3.16
N SER A 95 -7.02 10.00 -3.89
CA SER A 95 -5.82 9.66 -4.67
C SER A 95 -4.79 10.77 -4.62
N GLY A 96 -3.53 10.41 -4.83
CA GLY A 96 -2.43 11.35 -4.86
C GLY A 96 -1.09 10.66 -4.59
N THR A 97 -0.09 11.46 -4.27
CA THR A 97 1.28 10.97 -4.05
C THR A 97 1.72 11.20 -2.61
N LEU A 98 1.96 10.12 -1.89
CA LEU A 98 2.52 10.13 -0.54
C LEU A 98 4.04 10.17 -0.60
N LEU A 99 4.63 11.26 -0.13
CA LEU A 99 6.02 11.32 0.29
C LEU A 99 6.10 10.95 1.77
N TYR A 100 6.94 9.98 2.13
CA TYR A 100 7.09 9.53 3.51
C TYR A 100 8.54 9.40 3.94
N ASP A 101 8.78 9.61 5.23
CA ASP A 101 10.07 9.45 5.89
C ASP A 101 9.83 9.03 7.35
N ALA A 102 9.81 7.72 7.56
CA ALA A 102 9.50 7.06 8.82
C ALA A 102 10.76 6.77 9.65
N SER A 103 10.59 6.63 10.96
CA SER A 103 11.66 6.25 11.90
C SER A 103 12.10 4.79 11.73
N GLU A 104 11.35 3.98 11.00
CA GLU A 104 11.64 2.57 10.75
C GLU A 104 11.09 2.09 9.40
N ASN A 105 11.40 0.84 9.05
CA ASN A 105 10.75 0.20 7.90
C ASN A 105 9.27 -0.02 8.21
N ILE A 106 8.44 0.36 7.24
CA ILE A 106 7.00 0.42 7.37
C ILE A 106 6.34 -0.33 6.21
N GLN A 107 5.03 -0.56 6.34
CA GLN A 107 4.15 -1.02 5.29
C GLN A 107 3.16 0.10 4.99
N LEU A 108 3.00 0.41 3.70
CA LEU A 108 2.03 1.40 3.24
C LEU A 108 0.69 0.70 3.05
N VAL A 109 -0.38 1.35 3.49
CA VAL A 109 -1.72 0.78 3.52
C VAL A 109 -2.70 1.73 2.88
N THR A 110 -3.47 1.24 1.90
CA THR A 110 -4.75 1.85 1.53
C THR A 110 -5.89 0.91 1.86
N LEU A 111 -7.00 1.50 2.30
CA LEU A 111 -8.25 0.78 2.50
C LEU A 111 -9.22 1.17 1.40
N ARG A 112 -9.89 0.19 0.82
CA ARG A 112 -11.03 0.37 -0.09
C ARG A 112 -12.25 -0.25 0.57
N GLY A 113 -13.35 0.50 0.67
CA GLY A 113 -14.60 -0.04 1.18
C GLY A 113 -15.52 1.00 1.80
N PRO A 114 -16.61 0.56 2.45
CA PRO A 114 -16.92 -0.85 2.76
C PRO A 114 -17.19 -1.70 1.50
N ILE A 115 -16.65 -2.92 1.48
CA ILE A 115 -16.86 -3.87 0.37
C ILE A 115 -18.21 -4.58 0.50
N GLY A 116 -18.83 -4.92 -0.63
CA GLY A 116 -20.08 -5.68 -0.66
C GLY A 116 -19.90 -7.11 -0.15
N ALA A 117 -20.98 -7.72 0.36
CA ALA A 117 -20.96 -9.08 0.92
C ALA A 117 -20.57 -10.18 -0.10
N ASP A 118 -20.71 -9.88 -1.39
CA ASP A 118 -20.36 -10.78 -2.50
C ASP A 118 -18.89 -10.65 -2.94
N GLU A 119 -18.19 -9.61 -2.47
CA GLU A 119 -16.78 -9.37 -2.77
C GLU A 119 -15.89 -10.24 -1.86
N LYS A 120 -14.86 -10.84 -2.46
CA LYS A 120 -13.89 -11.71 -1.77
C LYS A 120 -12.47 -11.19 -1.95
N PRO A 121 -12.12 -10.05 -1.35
CA PRO A 121 -10.79 -9.49 -1.50
C PRO A 121 -9.75 -10.39 -0.86
N ALA A 122 -8.51 -10.30 -1.36
CA ALA A 122 -7.40 -11.14 -0.92
C ALA A 122 -6.99 -10.86 0.53
N LYS A 123 -7.17 -9.63 1.00
CA LYS A 123 -6.92 -9.20 2.38
C LYS A 123 -8.01 -8.25 2.83
N THR A 124 -8.58 -8.56 3.98
CA THR A 124 -9.62 -7.74 4.60
C THR A 124 -9.10 -7.10 5.87
N TRP A 125 -9.70 -5.97 6.23
CA TRP A 125 -9.53 -5.32 7.52
C TRP A 125 -10.87 -4.83 8.04
N THR A 126 -11.09 -4.97 9.34
CA THR A 126 -12.34 -4.60 10.01
C THR A 126 -12.07 -4.30 11.48
N THR A 127 -12.80 -3.33 12.04
CA THR A 127 -12.71 -2.94 13.46
C THR A 127 -13.89 -3.45 14.29
N ASP A 128 -15.03 -3.68 13.63
CA ASP A 128 -16.30 -4.09 14.23
C ASP A 128 -16.73 -5.51 13.82
N GLY A 129 -16.09 -6.09 12.80
CA GLY A 129 -16.46 -7.37 12.21
C GLY A 129 -17.62 -7.30 11.22
N GLU A 130 -18.21 -6.12 11.02
CA GLU A 130 -19.36 -5.88 10.13
C GLU A 130 -18.95 -5.05 8.91
N THR A 131 -18.18 -3.98 9.14
CA THR A 131 -17.64 -3.11 8.10
C THR A 131 -16.31 -3.68 7.62
N ILE A 132 -16.32 -4.26 6.43
CA ILE A 132 -15.13 -4.89 5.84
C ILE A 132 -14.52 -3.95 4.81
N PHE A 133 -13.23 -3.70 4.93
CA PHE A 133 -12.44 -3.00 3.94
C PHE A 133 -11.49 -3.98 3.25
N GLU A 134 -11.32 -3.84 1.95
CA GLU A 134 -10.19 -4.42 1.25
C GLU A 134 -8.94 -3.65 1.61
N LEU A 135 -7.89 -4.39 1.97
CA LEU A 135 -6.63 -3.81 2.42
C LEU A 135 -5.53 -4.09 1.39
N THR A 136 -4.99 -3.03 0.82
CA THR A 136 -3.78 -3.09 -0.02
C THR A 136 -2.55 -2.79 0.82
N PHE A 137 -1.59 -3.71 0.83
CA PHE A 137 -0.30 -3.56 1.51
C PHE A 137 0.83 -3.43 0.50
N VAL A 138 1.66 -2.39 0.65
CA VAL A 138 2.94 -2.25 -0.06
C VAL A 138 4.08 -2.25 0.95
N ASP A 139 5.06 -3.14 0.77
CA ASP A 139 6.31 -3.17 1.55
C ASP A 139 7.44 -2.56 0.71
N PRO A 140 7.74 -1.27 0.87
CA PRO A 140 8.80 -0.61 0.11
C PRO A 140 10.21 -1.07 0.50
N LYS A 141 10.36 -1.89 1.55
CA LYS A 141 11.63 -2.33 2.15
C LYS A 141 12.57 -1.20 2.59
N ASN A 142 12.08 0.04 2.59
CA ASN A 142 12.80 1.26 2.91
C ASN A 142 11.93 2.13 3.83
N ALA A 143 12.56 2.88 4.72
CA ALA A 143 11.87 3.76 5.67
C ALA A 143 11.40 5.09 5.05
N LYS A 144 11.83 5.41 3.81
CA LYS A 144 11.50 6.66 3.13
C LYS A 144 11.30 6.42 1.65
N GLY A 145 10.44 7.24 1.04
CA GLY A 145 10.17 7.14 -0.38
C GLY A 145 8.96 7.95 -0.81
N GLU A 146 8.48 7.59 -1.98
CA GLU A 146 7.33 8.18 -2.64
C GLU A 146 6.42 7.04 -3.07
N TRP A 147 5.11 7.22 -2.96
CA TRP A 147 4.12 6.22 -3.31
C TRP A 147 2.84 6.88 -3.81
N GLU A 148 2.45 6.55 -5.03
CA GLU A 148 1.13 6.89 -5.56
C GLU A 148 0.08 5.94 -4.96
N PHE A 149 -0.97 6.52 -4.39
CA PHE A 149 -1.99 5.78 -3.69
C PHE A 149 -3.38 6.14 -4.21
N SER A 150 -4.30 5.17 -4.09
CA SER A 150 -5.73 5.39 -4.22
C SER A 150 -6.47 4.52 -3.19
N GLY A 151 -7.49 5.08 -2.56
CA GLY A 151 -8.32 4.39 -1.58
C GLY A 151 -9.16 5.32 -0.72
N ASN A 152 -10.10 4.75 0.03
CA ASN A 152 -10.97 5.44 0.98
C ASN A 152 -10.28 5.82 2.29
N ALA A 153 -9.12 5.24 2.58
CA ALA A 153 -8.25 5.65 3.69
C ALA A 153 -6.78 5.42 3.33
N LEU A 154 -5.88 6.18 3.94
CA LEU A 154 -4.44 6.04 3.82
C LEU A 154 -3.82 5.88 5.20
N ALA A 155 -3.01 4.84 5.38
CA ALA A 155 -2.31 4.59 6.63
C ALA A 155 -0.91 4.02 6.41
N VAL A 156 -0.11 4.08 7.46
CA VAL A 156 1.20 3.46 7.55
C VAL A 156 1.18 2.47 8.70
N HIS A 157 1.70 1.26 8.47
CA HIS A 157 1.63 0.14 9.39
C HIS A 157 3.02 -0.42 9.68
N THR A 158 3.23 -0.99 10.87
CA THR A 158 4.38 -1.86 11.16
C THR A 158 3.94 -3.07 11.96
N MET A 159 4.60 -4.21 11.71
CA MET A 159 4.36 -5.46 12.44
C MET A 159 4.93 -5.45 13.88
N LYS A 160 5.56 -4.33 14.29
CA LYS A 160 6.11 -4.17 15.64
C LYS A 160 5.04 -3.68 16.61
N THR A 161 5.26 -3.96 17.89
CA THR A 161 4.41 -3.52 19.00
C THR A 161 4.78 -2.13 19.54
N THR A 162 5.89 -1.55 19.09
CA THR A 162 6.41 -0.27 19.58
C THR A 162 6.03 0.87 18.65
N PRO A 163 5.60 2.04 19.17
CA PRO A 163 5.23 3.17 18.32
C PRO A 163 6.36 3.65 17.41
N PHE A 164 5.98 4.12 16.22
CA PHE A 164 6.87 4.77 15.27
C PHE A 164 6.32 6.14 14.87
N VAL A 165 7.18 6.95 14.26
CA VAL A 165 6.82 8.27 13.73
C VAL A 165 7.04 8.27 12.23
N VAL A 166 6.11 8.89 11.51
CA VAL A 166 6.24 9.16 10.09
C VAL A 166 6.06 10.65 9.83
N ASP A 167 7.10 11.25 9.23
CA ASP A 167 6.96 12.55 8.57
C ASP A 167 6.44 12.29 7.16
N TYR A 168 5.36 12.95 6.77
CA TYR A 168 4.77 12.76 5.45
C TYR A 168 4.33 14.06 4.79
N LYS A 169 4.16 13.99 3.47
CA LYS A 169 3.53 15.04 2.68
C LYS A 169 2.72 14.38 1.58
N ILE A 170 1.49 14.82 1.41
CA ILE A 170 0.64 14.38 0.31
C ILE A 170 0.67 15.46 -0.76
N LEU A 171 1.02 15.05 -1.98
CA LEU A 171 0.96 15.89 -3.17
C LEU A 171 -0.25 15.49 -3.99
N ASP A 172 -0.84 16.48 -4.67
CA ASP A 172 -1.90 16.28 -5.65
C ASP A 172 -3.08 15.46 -5.12
N LEU A 173 -3.45 15.70 -3.85
CA LEU A 173 -4.58 15.04 -3.21
C LEU A 173 -5.88 15.41 -3.92
N THR A 174 -6.56 14.41 -4.45
CA THR A 174 -7.92 14.51 -4.98
C THR A 174 -8.85 13.66 -4.15
N GLU A 175 -10.06 14.16 -3.89
CA GLU A 175 -11.15 13.41 -3.25
C GLU A 175 -12.28 13.27 -4.27
N THR A 176 -12.67 12.04 -4.56
CA THR A 176 -13.77 11.74 -5.48
C THR A 176 -14.94 11.20 -4.67
N GLU A 177 -16.08 11.89 -4.72
CA GLU A 177 -17.30 11.43 -4.04
C GLU A 177 -17.82 10.12 -4.62
N PRO A 178 -18.39 9.23 -3.79
CA PRO A 178 -19.01 8.02 -4.31
C PRO A 178 -20.19 8.42 -5.19
N MET A 179 -20.21 7.96 -6.43
CA MET A 179 -21.39 8.14 -7.28
C MET A 179 -22.53 7.36 -6.63
N MET A 180 -23.50 8.07 -6.03
CA MET A 180 -24.67 7.42 -5.44
C MET A 180 -25.35 6.59 -6.53
N GLU A 181 -25.29 5.29 -6.37
CA GLU A 181 -26.09 4.34 -7.12
C GLU A 181 -27.55 4.74 -6.91
N GLU A 182 -28.18 5.38 -7.90
CA GLU A 182 -29.61 5.66 -7.86
C GLU A 182 -30.31 4.30 -7.84
N LYS A 183 -30.65 3.85 -6.63
CA LYS A 183 -31.45 2.67 -6.38
C LYS A 183 -32.82 2.90 -7.02
N THR A 184 -32.98 2.40 -8.24
CA THR A 184 -34.25 2.35 -8.96
C THR A 184 -35.24 1.54 -8.13
N VAL A 185 -36.25 2.22 -7.61
CA VAL A 185 -37.41 1.61 -6.98
C VAL A 185 -38.26 1.05 -8.11
N GLU A 186 -38.20 -0.27 -8.34
CA GLU A 186 -39.12 -0.96 -9.24
C GLU A 186 -40.54 -0.88 -8.65
N LEU A 187 -41.36 -0.01 -9.22
CA LEU A 187 -42.81 -0.01 -9.06
C LEU A 187 -43.40 -0.63 -10.32
N GLU A 188 -43.93 -1.84 -10.16
CA GLU A 188 -44.74 -2.54 -11.15
C GLU A 188 -45.98 -1.70 -11.50
N GLU A 189 -46.23 -1.45 -12.78
CA GLU A 189 -47.60 -1.49 -13.33
C GLU A 189 -47.59 -1.70 -14.85
N GLU A 190 -48.15 -2.83 -15.28
CA GLU A 190 -48.56 -3.03 -16.68
C GLU A 190 -49.86 -2.27 -16.96
N VAL A 191 -49.94 -1.45 -18.01
CA VAL A 191 -51.13 -1.40 -18.91
C VAL A 191 -50.71 -0.94 -20.31
N ALA A 192 -51.14 -1.71 -21.32
CA ALA A 192 -51.06 -1.42 -22.74
C ALA A 192 -51.88 -0.18 -23.17
N MET A 193 -51.43 0.54 -24.20
CA MET A 193 -52.15 0.72 -25.47
C MET A 193 -51.47 1.77 -26.38
N GLU A 194 -51.50 1.48 -27.68
CA GLU A 194 -50.99 2.26 -28.81
C GLU A 194 -51.55 3.70 -28.85
N ASP A 195 -50.69 4.71 -29.11
CA ASP A 195 -50.96 5.75 -30.12
C ASP A 195 -49.67 6.55 -30.43
N THR A 196 -49.63 7.01 -31.67
CA THR A 196 -48.59 7.62 -32.48
C THR A 196 -48.07 8.99 -32.02
N THR A 197 -46.74 9.18 -32.03
CA THR A 197 -45.99 10.38 -32.52
C THR A 197 -44.48 10.14 -32.36
N PRO A 198 -43.60 10.60 -33.28
CA PRO A 198 -42.16 10.42 -33.13
C PRO A 198 -41.63 11.48 -32.16
N ALA A 199 -41.20 11.04 -30.97
CA ALA A 199 -40.43 11.88 -30.07
C ALA A 199 -39.04 12.09 -30.67
N MET A 200 -38.67 13.37 -30.85
CA MET A 200 -37.29 13.77 -31.08
C MET A 200 -36.46 13.32 -29.87
N ASP A 201 -35.38 12.59 -30.13
CA ASP A 201 -34.32 12.22 -29.19
C ASP A 201 -33.89 13.44 -28.36
N GLU A 202 -34.25 13.46 -27.07
CA GLU A 202 -33.48 14.20 -26.09
C GLU A 202 -32.21 13.36 -25.80
N PRO A 203 -31.02 13.96 -25.77
CA PRO A 203 -29.80 13.19 -25.61
C PRO A 203 -29.80 12.56 -24.22
N ALA A 204 -29.66 11.24 -24.17
CA ALA A 204 -29.29 10.52 -22.95
C ALA A 204 -28.07 11.22 -22.35
N GLY A 205 -28.07 11.42 -21.03
CA GLY A 205 -26.92 11.97 -20.32
C GLY A 205 -25.64 11.15 -20.56
N PRO A 206 -24.48 11.66 -20.13
CA PRO A 206 -23.21 10.97 -20.36
C PRO A 206 -23.26 9.53 -19.84
N MET A 207 -22.87 8.59 -20.69
CA MET A 207 -22.90 7.15 -20.45
C MET A 207 -21.51 6.63 -20.13
N THR A 208 -21.45 5.52 -19.39
CA THR A 208 -20.21 4.78 -19.16
C THR A 208 -20.19 3.49 -19.98
N TYR A 209 -19.08 3.24 -20.64
CA TYR A 209 -18.80 2.04 -21.42
C TYR A 209 -17.63 1.28 -20.81
N THR A 210 -17.57 -0.02 -21.04
CA THR A 210 -16.47 -0.86 -20.55
C THR A 210 -15.67 -1.43 -21.71
N VAL A 211 -14.34 -1.38 -21.58
CA VAL A 211 -13.38 -2.06 -22.44
C VAL A 211 -12.53 -2.98 -21.56
N GLU A 212 -12.54 -4.27 -21.81
CA GLU A 212 -11.71 -5.21 -21.05
C GLU A 212 -10.34 -5.41 -21.72
N MET A 213 -9.30 -5.67 -20.92
CA MET A 213 -8.05 -6.30 -21.34
C MET A 213 -8.09 -7.76 -20.86
N PRO A 214 -8.49 -8.73 -21.71
CA PRO A 214 -8.73 -10.11 -21.29
C PRO A 214 -7.48 -10.83 -20.81
N ALA A 215 -7.68 -11.93 -20.09
CA ALA A 215 -6.59 -12.79 -19.64
C ALA A 215 -5.79 -13.39 -20.80
N GLY A 216 -4.45 -13.32 -20.69
CA GLY A 216 -3.52 -13.87 -21.67
C GLY A 216 -3.16 -12.92 -22.82
N THR A 217 -3.63 -11.67 -22.78
CA THR A 217 -3.30 -10.65 -23.80
C THR A 217 -1.86 -10.14 -23.68
N SER A 218 -1.17 -10.46 -22.58
CA SER A 218 0.28 -10.23 -22.41
C SER A 218 1.18 -11.11 -23.27
N VAL A 219 0.61 -12.01 -24.09
CA VAL A 219 1.34 -12.82 -25.06
C VAL A 219 0.74 -12.56 -26.44
N PRO A 220 1.55 -12.46 -27.52
CA PRO A 220 1.03 -12.30 -28.87
C PRO A 220 0.03 -13.40 -29.27
N GLY A 221 -0.99 -13.03 -30.02
CA GLY A 221 -2.04 -13.89 -30.57
C GLY A 221 -3.42 -13.23 -30.59
N CYS A 222 -3.71 -12.28 -29.70
CA CYS A 222 -4.99 -11.57 -29.64
C CYS A 222 -5.16 -10.57 -30.80
N GLU A 223 -4.06 -10.12 -31.42
CA GLU A 223 -4.04 -9.18 -32.54
C GLU A 223 -4.59 -9.79 -33.84
N GLU A 224 -4.59 -11.11 -33.96
CA GLU A 224 -5.10 -11.83 -35.12
C GLU A 224 -6.65 -11.85 -35.15
N THR A 225 -7.28 -11.70 -33.98
CA THR A 225 -8.74 -11.67 -33.81
C THR A 225 -9.29 -10.31 -33.39
N ASN A 226 -8.41 -9.34 -33.11
CA ASN A 226 -8.77 -8.03 -32.55
C ASN A 226 -9.48 -8.15 -31.19
N GLU A 227 -8.98 -9.06 -30.34
CA GLU A 227 -9.55 -9.36 -29.02
C GLU A 227 -8.59 -8.99 -27.88
N CYS A 228 -7.60 -8.15 -28.16
CA CYS A 228 -6.66 -7.64 -27.15
C CYS A 228 -7.33 -6.65 -26.19
N TYR A 229 -8.23 -5.83 -26.72
CA TYR A 229 -9.19 -5.02 -25.98
C TYR A 229 -10.59 -5.44 -26.38
N LEU A 230 -11.55 -5.49 -25.45
CA LEU A 230 -12.92 -5.94 -25.73
C LEU A 230 -13.96 -4.93 -25.26
N PRO A 231 -14.71 -4.27 -26.16
CA PRO A 231 -14.52 -4.30 -27.62
C PRO A 231 -13.22 -3.60 -28.04
N ALA A 232 -12.61 -4.04 -29.14
CA ALA A 232 -11.42 -3.37 -29.68
C ALA A 232 -11.74 -2.02 -30.33
N ASP A 233 -12.93 -1.90 -30.91
CA ASP A 233 -13.45 -0.67 -31.49
C ASP A 233 -14.73 -0.28 -30.75
N LEU A 234 -14.73 0.88 -30.11
CA LEU A 234 -15.86 1.39 -29.35
C LEU A 234 -16.36 2.70 -29.98
N THR A 235 -17.68 2.89 -30.07
CA THR A 235 -18.30 4.15 -30.51
C THR A 235 -19.14 4.72 -29.38
N ILE A 236 -18.85 5.96 -29.00
CA ILE A 236 -19.50 6.70 -27.90
C ILE A 236 -19.83 8.13 -28.36
N ASN A 237 -20.43 8.94 -27.49
CA ASN A 237 -20.68 10.36 -27.72
C ASN A 237 -19.74 11.21 -26.86
N ALA A 238 -19.51 12.46 -27.28
CA ALA A 238 -18.76 13.42 -26.47
C ALA A 238 -19.37 13.57 -25.07
N GLY A 239 -18.53 13.45 -24.04
CA GLY A 239 -18.91 13.46 -22.62
C GLY A 239 -19.04 12.05 -22.00
N ASP A 240 -19.00 10.98 -22.80
CA ASP A 240 -19.05 9.61 -22.31
C ASP A 240 -17.72 9.17 -21.68
N THR A 241 -17.78 8.23 -20.75
CA THR A 241 -16.63 7.66 -20.05
C THR A 241 -16.38 6.22 -20.47
N VAL A 242 -15.10 5.84 -20.62
CA VAL A 242 -14.70 4.46 -20.88
C VAL A 242 -13.89 3.93 -19.70
N ASP A 243 -14.39 2.85 -19.10
CA ASP A 243 -13.71 2.07 -18.08
C ASP A 243 -12.93 0.93 -18.74
N PHE A 244 -11.60 1.05 -18.71
CA PHE A 244 -10.68 0.04 -19.17
C PHE A 244 -10.32 -0.91 -18.02
N VAL A 245 -10.89 -2.12 -18.03
CA VAL A 245 -10.75 -3.11 -16.96
C VAL A 245 -9.68 -4.12 -17.31
N ASN A 246 -8.65 -4.26 -16.48
CA ASN A 246 -7.64 -5.29 -16.67
C ASN A 246 -8.07 -6.61 -16.04
N VAL A 247 -8.62 -7.51 -16.86
CA VAL A 247 -8.99 -8.88 -16.44
C VAL A 247 -7.79 -9.83 -16.53
N ASP A 248 -6.70 -9.44 -17.19
CA ASP A 248 -5.44 -10.15 -17.19
C ASP A 248 -4.76 -10.10 -15.82
N THR A 249 -3.84 -11.03 -15.61
CA THR A 249 -2.93 -11.04 -14.45
C THR A 249 -1.66 -10.23 -14.72
N ALA A 250 -1.33 -9.99 -15.99
CA ALA A 250 -0.23 -9.13 -16.40
C ALA A 250 -0.62 -7.65 -16.28
N ALA A 251 0.37 -6.79 -16.07
CA ALA A 251 0.15 -5.35 -16.12
C ALA A 251 0.04 -4.88 -17.58
N HIS A 252 -0.94 -4.02 -17.84
CA HIS A 252 -1.19 -3.42 -19.16
C HIS A 252 -1.22 -1.89 -19.04
N THR A 253 -1.23 -1.19 -20.17
CA THR A 253 -1.51 0.25 -20.21
C THR A 253 -2.59 0.52 -21.24
N VAL A 254 -3.29 1.62 -21.08
CA VAL A 254 -4.18 2.20 -22.07
C VAL A 254 -3.63 3.59 -22.35
N THR A 255 -2.88 3.69 -23.44
CA THR A 255 -2.13 4.89 -23.79
C THR A 255 -2.57 5.36 -25.17
N GLY A 256 -3.10 6.58 -25.26
CA GLY A 256 -3.50 7.17 -26.52
C GLY A 256 -2.31 7.27 -27.48
N GLY A 257 -2.54 7.00 -28.77
CA GLY A 257 -1.52 6.93 -29.81
C GLY A 257 -1.44 5.57 -30.47
N SER A 258 -0.29 5.27 -31.08
CA SER A 258 -0.08 4.00 -31.79
C SER A 258 1.30 3.43 -31.48
N PRO A 259 1.51 2.11 -31.64
CA PRO A 259 2.85 1.52 -31.54
C PRO A 259 3.86 2.09 -32.54
N ALA A 260 3.39 2.64 -33.67
CA ALA A 260 4.23 3.19 -34.73
C ALA A 260 4.68 4.63 -34.44
N ASP A 261 3.79 5.46 -33.89
CA ASP A 261 4.02 6.89 -33.67
C ASP A 261 4.33 7.22 -32.20
N GLY A 262 4.06 6.29 -31.30
CA GLY A 262 4.20 6.44 -29.85
C GLY A 262 2.98 7.11 -29.20
N PRO A 263 3.10 7.47 -27.90
CA PRO A 263 2.03 8.13 -27.16
C PRO A 263 1.65 9.49 -27.77
N SER A 264 0.36 9.72 -27.96
CA SER A 264 -0.19 10.99 -28.45
C SER A 264 -0.16 12.09 -27.37
N GLY A 265 -0.10 11.68 -26.09
CA GLY A 265 -0.16 12.58 -24.93
C GLY A 265 -1.58 13.02 -24.55
N VAL A 266 -2.62 12.48 -25.19
CA VAL A 266 -4.02 12.78 -24.88
C VAL A 266 -4.46 12.08 -23.58
N PHE A 267 -4.09 10.82 -23.41
CA PHE A 267 -4.34 10.05 -22.20
C PHE A 267 -3.32 8.92 -22.04
N ASP A 268 -2.97 8.61 -20.80
CA ASP A 268 -2.07 7.53 -20.43
C ASP A 268 -2.45 7.01 -19.05
N SER A 269 -2.89 5.75 -18.99
CA SER A 269 -3.24 5.10 -17.73
C SER A 269 -2.04 4.83 -16.83
N SER A 270 -0.81 4.95 -17.35
CA SER A 270 0.36 4.26 -16.79
C SER A 270 0.08 2.75 -16.66
N LEU A 271 0.68 2.05 -15.70
CA LEU A 271 0.43 0.62 -15.50
C LEU A 271 -0.92 0.39 -14.81
N VAL A 272 -1.83 -0.29 -15.50
CA VAL A 272 -3.03 -0.91 -14.94
C VAL A 272 -2.67 -2.34 -14.53
N MET A 273 -2.58 -2.57 -13.23
CA MET A 273 -2.31 -3.91 -12.69
C MET A 273 -3.50 -4.85 -12.92
N GLY A 274 -3.25 -6.16 -12.90
CA GLY A 274 -4.32 -7.13 -13.04
C GLY A 274 -5.41 -6.96 -11.98
N GLY A 275 -6.67 -6.99 -12.41
CA GLY A 275 -7.86 -6.71 -11.61
C GLY A 275 -8.16 -5.22 -11.38
N ALA A 276 -7.32 -4.31 -11.84
CA ALA A 276 -7.54 -2.87 -11.73
C ALA A 276 -8.27 -2.30 -12.95
N THR A 277 -8.86 -1.12 -12.78
CA THR A 277 -9.58 -0.39 -13.82
C THR A 277 -8.97 1.00 -13.99
N TYR A 278 -8.88 1.46 -15.23
CA TYR A 278 -8.56 2.83 -15.60
C TYR A 278 -9.76 3.47 -16.30
N SER A 279 -10.20 4.64 -15.87
CA SER A 279 -11.34 5.33 -16.48
C SER A 279 -10.88 6.60 -17.20
N PHE A 280 -11.42 6.84 -18.40
CA PHE A 280 -11.15 8.07 -19.15
C PHE A 280 -12.42 8.60 -19.82
N THR A 281 -12.72 9.88 -19.59
CA THR A 281 -13.86 10.60 -20.20
C THR A 281 -13.41 11.29 -21.47
N PHE A 282 -14.13 11.05 -22.56
CA PHE A 282 -13.83 11.64 -23.86
C PHE A 282 -14.70 12.87 -24.09
N GLU A 283 -14.16 14.07 -23.90
CA GLU A 283 -14.94 15.32 -23.99
C GLU A 283 -15.12 15.83 -25.44
N ASP A 284 -14.21 15.49 -26.33
CA ASP A 284 -14.19 16.01 -27.70
C ASP A 284 -14.53 14.92 -28.73
N ALA A 285 -15.30 15.27 -29.76
CA ALA A 285 -15.57 14.38 -30.88
C ALA A 285 -14.28 14.11 -31.69
N GLY A 286 -14.07 12.86 -32.08
CA GLY A 286 -12.84 12.44 -32.75
C GLY A 286 -12.61 10.94 -32.78
N SER A 287 -11.47 10.54 -33.36
CA SER A 287 -10.99 9.16 -33.35
C SER A 287 -9.76 9.10 -32.45
N TYR A 288 -9.82 8.22 -31.45
CA TYR A 288 -8.80 8.04 -30.44
C TYR A 288 -8.26 6.61 -30.52
N ASP A 289 -7.15 6.45 -31.24
CA ASP A 289 -6.40 5.20 -31.23
C ASP A 289 -5.62 5.10 -29.90
N TYR A 290 -5.49 3.89 -29.37
CA TYR A 290 -4.71 3.61 -28.18
C TYR A 290 -4.03 2.25 -28.25
N PHE A 291 -2.98 2.08 -27.45
CA PHE A 291 -2.21 0.85 -27.39
C PHE A 291 -1.62 0.60 -26.00
N CYS A 292 -1.20 -0.64 -25.75
CA CYS A 292 -0.42 -0.97 -24.56
C CYS A 292 1.06 -0.72 -24.80
N MET A 293 1.70 0.12 -23.99
CA MET A 293 3.13 0.43 -24.11
C MET A 293 4.03 -0.76 -23.79
N VAL A 294 3.57 -1.67 -22.92
CA VAL A 294 4.31 -2.89 -22.53
C VAL A 294 4.13 -4.01 -23.56
N HIS A 295 2.96 -4.07 -24.19
CA HIS A 295 2.55 -5.11 -25.13
C HIS A 295 2.07 -4.47 -26.45
N PRO A 296 2.99 -4.05 -27.35
CA PRO A 296 2.64 -3.19 -28.48
C PRO A 296 1.74 -3.81 -29.54
N TRP A 297 1.43 -5.11 -29.46
CA TRP A 297 0.43 -5.76 -30.32
C TRP A 297 -1.02 -5.49 -29.87
N MET A 298 -1.22 -5.05 -28.63
CA MET A 298 -2.54 -4.67 -28.14
C MET A 298 -2.87 -3.26 -28.61
N VAL A 299 -3.82 -3.16 -29.55
CA VAL A 299 -4.32 -1.91 -30.12
C VAL A 299 -5.83 -1.88 -30.05
N GLY A 300 -6.40 -0.70 -29.85
CA GLY A 300 -7.84 -0.47 -29.88
C GLY A 300 -8.15 0.97 -30.32
N SER A 301 -9.43 1.25 -30.55
CA SER A 301 -9.91 2.57 -30.96
C SER A 301 -11.20 2.96 -30.23
N VAL A 302 -11.34 4.25 -29.92
CA VAL A 302 -12.59 4.87 -29.48
C VAL A 302 -12.96 5.95 -30.48
N THR A 303 -14.14 5.84 -31.08
CA THR A 303 -14.76 6.88 -31.92
C THR A 303 -15.78 7.65 -31.09
N VAL A 304 -15.67 8.97 -31.07
CA VAL A 304 -16.52 9.88 -30.30
C VAL A 304 -17.30 10.76 -31.29
N ASN A 305 -18.64 10.68 -31.25
CA ASN A 305 -19.55 11.42 -32.13
C ASN A 305 -19.86 12.84 -31.66
#